data_AF-A0A1I3MS55-F1
#
_entry.id   AF-A0A1I3MS55-F1
#
_cell.length_a   1.000
_cell.length_b   1.000
_cell.length_c   1.000
_cell.angle_alpha   90.00
_cell.angle_beta   90.00
_cell.angle_gamma   90.00
#
_symmetry.space_group_name_H-M   'P 1'
#
loop_
_entity.id
_entity.type
_entity.pdbx_description
1 polymer ?
#
loop_
_entity_poly.entity_id
_entity_poly.type
_entity_poly.pdbx_seq_one_letter_code
_entity_poly.pdbx_strand_id
1 'polypeptide(L)'
;MKKILSILALFAVLMGSVFAETIGDNPEDPFERDRFEREKLSTQIIVPENQHCTDKNANVKIEYMPMHDELRIYYDTLYVTYDEGEAMNTIIACMEDFVKDQKYYNYRYLEKDKRKPYKDERNQRRIVFSSHIKLTR
;
A
#
# COMPACT_ATOMS: atom_id res chain seq x y z
N MET A 1 -52.45 -4.01 25.61
CA MET A 1 -51.00 -4.26 25.44
C MET A 1 -50.74 -5.69 24.96
N LYS A 2 -50.80 -5.94 23.64
CA LYS A 2 -50.41 -7.21 22.98
C LYS A 2 -50.08 -7.05 21.48
N LYS A 3 -50.28 -5.85 20.89
CA LYS A 3 -50.11 -5.58 19.44
C LYS A 3 -48.82 -4.80 19.08
N ILE A 4 -48.05 -4.34 20.07
CA ILE A 4 -46.80 -3.59 19.86
C ILE A 4 -45.59 -4.53 19.74
N LEU A 5 -45.64 -5.70 20.38
CA LEU A 5 -44.59 -6.72 20.32
C LEU A 5 -44.47 -7.38 18.93
N SER A 6 -45.55 -7.41 18.15
CA SER A 6 -45.58 -8.06 16.83
C SER A 6 -44.84 -7.27 15.74
N ILE A 7 -44.67 -5.94 15.90
CA ILE A 7 -44.02 -5.08 14.90
C ILE A 7 -42.50 -5.09 15.06
N LEU A 8 -42.00 -5.23 16.30
CA LEU A 8 -40.57 -5.38 16.60
C LEU A 8 -40.00 -6.73 16.12
N ALA A 9 -40.81 -7.79 16.14
CA ALA A 9 -40.42 -9.10 15.62
C ALA A 9 -40.28 -9.12 14.08
N LEU A 10 -41.06 -8.31 13.36
CA LEU A 10 -40.95 -8.22 11.89
C LEU A 10 -39.71 -7.45 11.42
N PHE A 11 -39.24 -6.46 12.20
CA PHE A 11 -38.01 -5.74 11.89
C PHE A 11 -36.74 -6.57 12.12
N ALA A 12 -36.78 -7.54 13.04
CA ALA A 12 -35.66 -8.45 13.30
C ALA A 12 -35.46 -9.51 12.19
N VAL A 13 -36.51 -9.84 11.42
CA VAL A 13 -36.42 -10.82 10.33
C VAL A 13 -35.96 -10.17 9.02
N LEU A 14 -36.15 -8.86 8.83
CA LEU A 14 -35.74 -8.14 7.61
C LEU A 14 -34.28 -7.65 7.62
N MET A 15 -33.61 -7.66 8.79
CA MET A 15 -32.18 -7.32 8.91
C MET A 15 -31.27 -8.56 8.91
N GLY A 16 -31.85 -9.75 8.69
CA GLY A 16 -31.16 -11.04 8.75
C GLY A 16 -30.63 -11.56 7.41
N SER A 17 -30.57 -10.73 6.36
CA SER A 17 -29.93 -11.12 5.10
C SER A 17 -28.41 -10.89 5.17
N VAL A 18 -27.74 -11.87 5.77
CA VAL A 18 -26.47 -12.46 5.33
C VAL A 18 -25.29 -11.49 5.13
N PHE A 19 -24.69 -11.04 6.24
CA PHE A 19 -23.22 -10.95 6.30
C PHE A 19 -22.72 -12.26 6.90
N ALA A 20 -22.48 -13.22 6.02
CA ALA A 20 -21.78 -14.46 6.35
C ALA A 20 -20.92 -14.85 5.15
N GLU A 21 -19.93 -14.02 4.81
CA GLU A 21 -18.70 -14.57 4.24
C GLU A 21 -17.82 -14.95 5.42
N THR A 22 -17.98 -16.20 5.84
CA THR A 22 -16.95 -16.93 6.55
C THR A 22 -15.71 -16.87 5.69
N ILE A 23 -14.69 -16.16 6.16
CA ILE A 23 -13.32 -16.17 5.64
C ILE A 23 -12.89 -17.64 5.61
N GLY A 24 -13.02 -18.25 4.45
CA GLY A 24 -12.63 -19.61 4.19
C GLY A 24 -11.31 -19.56 3.46
N ASP A 25 -10.22 -19.90 4.16
CA ASP A 25 -8.93 -20.25 3.57
C ASP A 25 -9.11 -21.49 2.68
N ASN A 26 -9.70 -21.34 1.48
CA ASN A 26 -9.89 -22.44 0.54
C ASN A 26 -9.25 -22.11 -0.82
N PRO A 27 -7.96 -22.46 -1.03
CA PRO A 27 -7.20 -22.15 -2.24
C PRO A 27 -7.70 -22.85 -3.54
N GLU A 28 -8.81 -23.60 -3.45
CA GLU A 28 -9.47 -24.25 -4.57
C GLU A 28 -10.71 -23.50 -5.10
N ASP A 29 -11.12 -22.40 -4.48
CA ASP A 29 -12.23 -21.58 -4.99
C ASP A 29 -11.82 -20.84 -6.29
N PRO A 30 -12.54 -21.05 -7.42
CA PRO A 30 -12.29 -20.35 -8.68
C PRO A 30 -12.31 -18.81 -8.54
N PHE A 31 -13.15 -18.26 -7.66
CA PHE A 31 -13.25 -16.82 -7.45
C PHE A 31 -12.07 -16.24 -6.68
N GLU A 32 -11.46 -17.03 -5.77
CA GLU A 32 -10.22 -16.64 -5.09
C GLU A 32 -9.01 -16.75 -6.00
N ARG A 33 -8.95 -17.77 -6.86
CA ARG A 33 -7.90 -17.89 -7.90
C ARG A 33 -7.92 -16.72 -8.86
N ASP A 34 -9.10 -16.34 -9.36
CA ASP A 34 -9.26 -15.20 -10.26
C ASP A 34 -8.93 -13.86 -9.58
N ARG A 35 -9.10 -13.75 -8.25
CA ARG A 35 -8.67 -12.58 -7.48
C ARG A 35 -7.15 -12.56 -7.30
N PHE A 36 -6.56 -13.69 -6.92
CA PHE A 36 -5.12 -13.85 -6.72
C PHE A 36 -4.32 -13.65 -8.01
N GLU A 37 -4.82 -14.13 -9.14
CA GLU A 37 -4.22 -13.88 -10.46
C GLU A 37 -4.33 -12.41 -10.87
N ARG A 38 -5.46 -11.74 -10.57
CA ARG A 38 -5.59 -10.30 -10.80
C ARG A 38 -4.66 -9.49 -9.90
N GLU A 39 -4.49 -9.85 -8.64
CA GLU A 39 -3.57 -9.19 -7.71
C GLU A 39 -2.10 -9.34 -8.10
N LYS A 40 -1.72 -10.44 -8.77
CA LYS A 40 -0.39 -10.62 -9.37
C LYS A 40 -0.17 -9.72 -10.59
N LEU A 41 -1.23 -9.43 -11.34
CA LEU A 41 -1.19 -8.56 -12.53
C LEU A 41 -1.25 -7.07 -12.16
N SER A 42 -1.87 -6.72 -11.03
CA SER A 42 -2.06 -5.34 -10.61
C SER A 42 -0.91 -4.82 -9.76
N THR A 43 -0.61 -3.52 -9.89
CA THR A 43 0.29 -2.81 -8.98
C THR A 43 -0.27 -2.78 -7.56
N GLN A 44 0.50 -3.27 -6.60
CA GLN A 44 0.18 -3.25 -5.18
C GLN A 44 0.72 -1.97 -4.55
N ILE A 45 -0.11 -1.28 -3.77
CA ILE A 45 0.30 -0.10 -3.01
C ILE A 45 0.54 -0.53 -1.56
N ILE A 46 1.77 -0.32 -1.08
CA ILE A 46 2.21 -0.74 0.24
C ILE A 46 2.70 0.49 0.98
N VAL A 47 2.25 0.66 2.22
CA VAL A 47 2.77 1.66 3.16
C VAL A 47 3.62 0.90 4.17
N PRO A 48 4.95 1.11 4.22
CA PRO A 48 5.80 0.43 5.18
C PRO A 48 5.33 0.67 6.62
N GLU A 49 5.33 -0.38 7.45
CA GLU A 49 5.02 -0.24 8.87
C GLU A 49 6.08 0.61 9.58
N ASN A 50 7.35 0.36 9.26
CA ASN A 50 8.46 1.21 9.65
C ASN A 50 8.92 2.04 8.45
N GLN A 51 8.65 3.35 8.50
CA GLN A 51 8.99 4.26 7.42
C GLN A 51 10.39 4.86 7.54
N HIS A 52 11.17 4.54 8.58
CA HIS A 52 12.56 5.00 8.76
C HIS A 52 12.78 6.51 8.51
N CYS A 53 11.77 7.33 8.80
CA CYS A 53 11.78 8.77 8.58
C CYS A 53 11.95 9.52 9.91
N THR A 54 12.77 10.57 9.91
CA THR A 54 12.90 11.47 11.06
C THR A 54 11.99 12.68 10.93
N ASP A 55 11.75 13.13 9.70
CA ASP A 55 10.74 14.14 9.38
C ASP A 55 9.33 13.60 9.63
N LYS A 56 8.60 14.29 10.51
CA LYS A 56 7.23 13.94 10.89
C LYS A 56 6.20 14.21 9.79
N ASN A 57 6.56 14.98 8.76
CA ASN A 57 5.70 15.29 7.62
C ASN A 57 5.96 14.39 6.41
N ALA A 58 7.00 13.55 6.50
CA ALA A 58 7.36 12.60 5.48
C ALA A 58 6.42 11.40 5.51
N ASN A 59 6.11 10.88 4.32
CA ASN A 59 5.41 9.61 4.15
C ASN A 59 6.10 8.80 3.07
N VAL A 60 6.22 7.50 3.30
CA VAL A 60 6.77 6.54 2.34
C VAL A 60 5.65 5.71 1.74
N LYS A 61 5.68 5.56 0.41
CA LYS A 61 4.77 4.69 -0.33
C LYS A 61 5.57 3.81 -1.27
N ILE A 62 5.18 2.55 -1.37
CA ILE A 62 5.73 1.57 -2.31
C ILE A 62 4.63 1.20 -3.31
N GLU A 63 4.95 1.27 -4.60
CA GLU A 63 4.19 0.68 -5.69
C GLU A 63 4.97 -0.54 -6.20
N TYR A 64 4.46 -1.73 -5.91
CA TYR A 64 5.10 -2.99 -6.27
C TYR A 64 4.33 -3.66 -7.41
N MET A 65 5.04 -4.10 -8.44
CA MET A 65 4.50 -4.79 -9.61
C MET A 65 5.02 -6.23 -9.63
N PRO A 66 4.30 -7.20 -9.00
CA PRO A 66 4.80 -8.56 -8.82
C PRO A 66 5.13 -9.26 -10.14
N MET A 67 4.31 -9.05 -11.18
CA MET A 67 4.52 -9.65 -12.50
C MET A 67 5.89 -9.29 -13.12
N HIS A 68 6.39 -8.09 -12.80
CA HIS A 68 7.65 -7.60 -13.32
C HIS A 68 8.76 -7.61 -12.29
N ASP A 69 8.54 -8.04 -11.04
CA ASP A 69 9.52 -7.86 -9.96
C ASP A 69 10.06 -6.41 -9.91
N GLU A 70 9.19 -5.44 -10.14
CA GLU A 70 9.53 -4.02 -10.19
C GLU A 70 8.89 -3.26 -9.04
N LEU A 71 9.63 -2.30 -8.50
CA LEU A 71 9.25 -1.50 -7.35
C LEU A 71 9.47 -0.03 -7.66
N ARG A 72 8.49 0.81 -7.36
CA ARG A 72 8.66 2.26 -7.25
C ARG A 72 8.40 2.67 -5.83
N ILE A 73 9.39 3.30 -5.22
CA ILE A 73 9.30 3.78 -3.84
C ILE A 73 9.36 5.29 -3.84
N TYR A 74 8.49 5.89 -3.04
CA TYR A 74 8.23 7.32 -2.98
C TYR A 74 8.44 7.79 -1.56
N TYR A 75 9.21 8.86 -1.40
CA TYR A 75 9.33 9.64 -0.18
C TYR A 75 8.69 11.01 -0.45
N ASP A 76 7.60 11.31 0.25
CA ASP A 76 6.83 12.54 0.08
C ASP A 76 6.88 13.38 1.36
N THR A 77 7.41 14.59 1.28
CA THR A 77 7.44 15.53 2.40
C THR A 77 7.14 16.97 1.98
N LEU A 78 7.04 17.88 2.96
CA LEU A 78 6.96 19.31 2.73
C LEU A 78 8.24 19.81 2.06
N TYR A 79 8.10 20.68 1.07
CA TYR A 79 9.24 21.22 0.32
C TYR A 79 10.28 21.92 1.23
N VAL A 80 9.82 22.52 2.33
CA VAL A 80 10.66 23.28 3.26
C VAL A 80 11.50 22.40 4.20
N THR A 81 11.09 21.14 4.43
CA THR A 81 11.79 20.18 5.31
C THR A 81 12.54 19.12 4.52
N TYR A 82 12.51 19.19 3.18
CA TYR A 82 13.14 18.20 2.34
C TYR A 82 14.66 18.20 2.46
N ASP A 83 15.20 17.07 2.92
CA ASP A 83 16.61 16.72 2.86
C ASP A 83 16.80 15.52 1.93
N GLU A 84 17.71 15.64 0.96
CA GLU A 84 17.97 14.58 -0.02
C GLU A 84 18.66 13.38 0.61
N GLY A 85 19.55 13.59 1.58
CA GLY A 85 20.25 12.51 2.26
C GLY A 85 19.30 11.66 3.11
N GLU A 86 18.41 12.31 3.85
CA GLU A 86 17.34 11.64 4.60
C GLU A 86 16.43 10.86 3.67
N ALA A 87 15.91 11.48 2.61
CA ALA A 87 15.01 10.81 1.66
C ALA A 87 15.65 9.55 1.05
N MET A 88 16.92 9.63 0.64
CA MET A 88 17.66 8.48 0.11
C MET A 88 17.84 7.38 1.16
N ASN A 89 18.28 7.72 2.37
CA ASN A 89 18.49 6.74 3.44
C ASN A 89 17.18 6.05 3.85
N THR A 90 16.09 6.82 3.96
CA THR A 90 14.76 6.29 4.25
C THR A 90 14.29 5.33 3.16
N ILE A 91 14.44 5.69 1.89
CA ILE A 91 14.09 4.81 0.77
C ILE A 91 14.92 3.53 0.79
N ILE A 92 16.22 3.62 1.02
CA ILE A 92 17.10 2.45 1.09
C ILE A 92 16.66 1.52 2.23
N ALA A 93 16.42 2.06 3.43
CA ALA A 93 16.00 1.26 4.58
C ALA A 93 14.64 0.56 4.33
N CYS A 94 13.65 1.30 3.82
CA CYS A 94 12.34 0.72 3.49
C CYS A 94 12.44 -0.34 2.38
N MET A 95 13.31 -0.13 1.40
CA MET A 95 13.57 -1.10 0.33
C MET A 95 14.27 -2.35 0.86
N GLU A 96 15.24 -2.21 1.76
CA GLU A 96 15.94 -3.35 2.37
C GLU A 96 15.00 -4.23 3.19
N ASP A 97 14.11 -3.61 3.98
CA ASP A 97 13.05 -4.31 4.69
C ASP A 97 12.13 -5.06 3.71
N PHE A 98 11.68 -4.39 2.64
CA PHE A 98 10.85 -5.00 1.61
C PHE A 98 11.53 -6.19 0.92
N VAL A 99 12.80 -6.04 0.53
CA VAL A 99 13.61 -7.07 -0.13
C VAL A 99 13.75 -8.29 0.78
N LYS A 100 14.00 -8.07 2.07
CA LYS A 100 14.13 -9.14 3.07
C LYS A 100 12.81 -9.87 3.29
N ASP A 101 11.71 -9.15 3.44
CA ASP A 101 10.38 -9.71 3.68
C ASP A 101 9.88 -10.53 2.48
N GLN A 102 10.11 -10.03 1.26
CA GLN A 102 9.72 -10.71 0.03
C GLN A 102 10.76 -11.72 -0.49
N LYS A 103 11.86 -11.94 0.25
CA LYS A 103 12.93 -12.91 -0.04
C LYS A 103 13.62 -12.72 -1.39
N TYR A 104 13.83 -11.47 -1.80
CA TYR A 104 14.73 -11.15 -2.92
C TYR A 104 16.19 -11.12 -2.44
N TYR A 105 17.14 -11.41 -3.35
CA TYR A 105 18.57 -11.42 -2.99
C TYR A 105 19.29 -10.13 -3.37
N ASN A 106 18.79 -9.42 -4.38
CA ASN A 106 19.42 -8.21 -4.89
C ASN A 106 18.40 -7.29 -5.57
N TYR A 107 18.79 -6.05 -5.80
CA TYR A 107 18.03 -5.08 -6.56
C TYR A 107 18.97 -4.20 -7.41
N ARG A 108 18.43 -3.59 -8.46
CA ARG A 108 19.14 -2.59 -9.25
C ARG A 108 18.22 -1.44 -9.60
N TYR A 109 18.77 -0.23 -9.69
CA TYR A 109 18.04 0.93 -10.19
C TYR A 109 17.81 0.80 -11.70
N LEU A 110 16.56 0.99 -12.12
CA LEU A 110 16.17 1.02 -13.53
C LEU A 110 16.30 2.42 -14.13
N GLU A 111 16.06 3.44 -13.31
CA GLU A 111 16.11 4.84 -13.71
C GLU A 111 16.86 5.66 -12.64
N LYS A 112 17.33 6.85 -13.02
CA LYS A 112 17.85 7.82 -12.07
C LYS A 112 16.71 8.32 -11.16
N ASP A 113 17.03 8.53 -9.89
CA ASP A 113 16.07 9.07 -8.93
C ASP A 113 15.46 10.40 -9.40
N LYS A 114 14.16 10.53 -9.17
CA LYS A 114 13.38 11.68 -9.60
C LYS A 114 12.92 12.48 -8.41
N ARG A 115 12.96 13.80 -8.57
CA ARG A 115 12.42 14.78 -7.62
C ARG A 115 11.37 15.61 -8.32
N LYS A 116 10.16 15.64 -7.76
CA LYS A 116 9.06 16.41 -8.32
C LYS A 116 8.43 17.29 -7.24
N PRO A 117 8.66 18.62 -7.27
CA PRO A 117 7.90 19.53 -6.44
C PRO A 117 6.46 19.64 -6.96
N TYR A 118 5.51 19.76 -6.04
CA TYR A 118 4.10 19.94 -6.35
C TYR A 118 3.40 20.76 -5.26
N LYS A 119 2.13 21.11 -5.49
CA LYS A 119 1.27 21.72 -4.48
C LYS A 119 0.15 20.75 -4.14
N ASP A 120 -0.10 20.54 -2.86
CA ASP A 120 -1.21 19.70 -2.41
C ASP A 120 -2.56 20.46 -2.49
N GLU A 121 -3.64 19.78 -2.08
CA GLU A 121 -4.99 20.34 -2.03
C GLU A 121 -5.11 21.56 -1.11
N ARG A 122 -4.20 21.70 -0.15
CA ARG A 122 -4.12 22.83 0.79
C ARG A 122 -3.19 23.93 0.28
N ASN A 123 -2.75 23.86 -0.98
CA ASN A 123 -1.81 24.78 -1.61
C ASN A 123 -0.44 24.84 -0.90
N GLN A 124 -0.10 23.82 -0.10
CA GLN A 124 1.21 23.67 0.52
C GLN A 124 2.20 23.09 -0.49
N ARG A 125 3.42 23.63 -0.52
CA ARG A 125 4.48 23.12 -1.40
C ARG A 125 5.04 21.83 -0.82
N ARG A 126 4.97 20.77 -1.59
CA ARG A 126 5.48 19.43 -1.27
C ARG A 126 6.49 19.00 -2.31
N ILE A 127 7.25 17.96 -2.00
CA ILE A 127 8.19 17.35 -2.93
C ILE A 127 8.17 15.84 -2.75
N VAL A 128 8.15 15.14 -3.88
CA VAL A 128 8.30 13.69 -3.91
C VAL A 128 9.69 13.36 -4.45
N PHE A 129 10.44 12.60 -3.67
CA PHE A 129 11.62 11.86 -4.13
C PHE A 129 11.20 10.43 -4.45
N SER A 130 11.69 9.87 -5.56
CA SER A 130 11.28 8.54 -5.99
C SER A 130 12.39 7.78 -6.70
N SER A 131 12.43 6.47 -6.44
CA SER A 131 13.36 5.53 -7.03
C SER A 131 12.59 4.41 -7.73
N HIS A 132 13.06 4.01 -8.93
CA HIS A 132 12.48 2.89 -9.69
C HIS A 132 13.51 1.76 -9.77
N ILE A 133 13.12 0.62 -9.23
CA ILE A 133 14.00 -0.50 -8.91
C ILE A 133 13.47 -1.78 -9.57
N LYS A 134 14.39 -2.62 -10.03
CA LYS A 134 14.16 -4.01 -10.42
C LYS A 134 14.71 -4.91 -9.34
N LEU A 135 13.88 -5.83 -8.86
CA LEU A 135 14.24 -6.84 -7.88
C LEU A 135 14.73 -8.10 -8.60
N THR A 136 15.65 -8.81 -7.96
CA THR A 136 16.25 -10.04 -8.48
C THR A 136 16.13 -11.15 -7.45
N ARG A 137 15.51 -12.26 -7.85
CA ARG A 137 15.48 -13.53 -7.12
C ARG A 137 16.56 -14.47 -7.64
#